data_AF-A0A2U1KXV2-F1
#
_entry.id   AF-A0A2U1KXV2-F1
#
_cell.length_a   1.000
_cell.length_b   1.000
_cell.length_c   1.000
_cell.angle_alpha   90.00
_cell.angle_beta   90.00
_cell.angle_gamma   90.00
#
_symmetry.space_group_name_H-M   'P 1'
#
loop_
_entity.id
_entity.type
_entity.pdbx_description
1 polymer ?
#
loop_
_entity_poly.entity_id
_entity_poly.type
_entity_poly.pdbx_seq_one_letter_code
_entity_poly.pdbx_strand_id
1 'polypeptide(L)'
;MHTVQRVWQQRPSCLRPIHGCFHGDRHLGERIANVLTSIPFIAVGIQAPRKNLNCKMYANSLIGVGIASSLYHSSKGRWRKYLRWADYTMIATATVCLSRALREENPKLLMAASALCLPIQPLMVSVVHTGMMEVAFARRAVKDPELKLVHNVHKMSALLGGAFFVADDLFPDIPYLHAGWHLAAAIGVGACNKLLE
;
A
#
# COMPACT_ATOMS: atom_id res chain seq x y z
N MET A 1 27.15 -2.85 23.31
CA MET A 1 25.99 -3.43 22.58
C MET A 1 24.64 -3.33 23.30
N HIS A 2 24.58 -3.24 24.64
CA HIS A 2 23.33 -3.22 25.41
C HIS A 2 22.44 -1.96 25.24
N THR A 3 23.01 -0.80 24.96
CA THR A 3 22.27 0.49 24.90
C THR A 3 21.33 0.57 23.70
N VAL A 4 21.75 0.10 22.54
CA VAL A 4 20.94 0.10 21.29
C VAL A 4 19.73 -0.82 21.42
N GLN A 5 19.90 -1.97 22.09
CA GLN A 5 18.85 -2.97 22.27
C GLN A 5 17.76 -2.46 23.25
N ARG A 6 18.16 -1.71 24.27
CA ARG A 6 17.26 -1.08 25.26
C ARG A 6 16.43 0.05 24.65
N VAL A 7 17.06 0.94 23.87
CA VAL A 7 16.36 2.01 23.13
C VAL A 7 15.35 1.45 22.14
N TRP A 8 15.65 0.32 21.49
CA TRP A 8 14.74 -0.35 20.56
C TRP A 8 13.51 -0.98 21.25
N GLN A 9 13.67 -1.52 22.45
CA GLN A 9 12.55 -2.04 23.23
C GLN A 9 11.67 -0.92 23.81
N GLN A 10 12.27 0.24 24.11
CA GLN A 10 11.59 1.41 24.66
C GLN A 10 11.06 2.39 23.61
N ARG A 11 11.11 2.04 22.31
CA ARG A 11 10.63 2.94 21.27
C ARG A 11 9.14 3.28 21.47
N PRO A 12 8.75 4.53 21.19
CA PRO A 12 7.36 4.95 21.19
C PRO A 12 6.46 3.94 20.49
N SER A 13 5.22 3.79 20.98
CA SER A 13 4.22 2.85 20.44
C SER A 13 4.05 3.01 18.92
N CYS A 14 4.25 4.22 18.40
CA CYS A 14 4.20 4.60 17.00
C CYS A 14 5.34 4.08 16.12
N LEU A 15 6.47 3.68 16.71
CA LEU A 15 7.62 3.07 16.02
C LEU A 15 7.67 1.55 16.21
N ARG A 16 6.67 0.97 16.90
CA ARG A 16 6.56 -0.49 17.00
C ARG A 16 6.24 -1.04 15.59
N PRO A 17 6.75 -2.22 15.24
CA PRO A 17 6.43 -2.83 13.97
C PRO A 17 4.93 -3.08 13.97
N ILE A 18 4.28 -2.79 12.85
CA ILE A 18 2.97 -3.32 12.55
C ILE A 18 3.04 -4.83 12.76
N HIS A 19 2.20 -5.39 13.63
CA HIS A 19 2.33 -6.78 14.09
C HIS A 19 1.92 -7.83 13.04
N GLY A 20 1.63 -7.44 11.78
CA GLY A 20 1.27 -8.34 10.67
C GLY A 20 2.32 -8.40 9.55
N CYS A 21 2.52 -9.58 8.96
CA CYS A 21 3.51 -10.06 7.99
C CYS A 21 4.95 -10.21 8.52
N PHE A 22 5.22 -11.17 9.41
CA PHE A 22 6.60 -11.53 9.78
C PHE A 22 7.26 -12.52 8.82
N HIS A 23 6.49 -13.18 7.97
CA HIS A 23 6.91 -14.44 7.34
C HIS A 23 7.19 -14.36 5.84
N GLY A 24 6.72 -13.36 5.09
CA GLY A 24 7.15 -13.17 3.70
C GLY A 24 8.66 -12.92 3.63
N ASP A 25 9.41 -13.77 2.89
CA ASP A 25 10.89 -13.77 2.69
C ASP A 25 11.67 -14.86 3.44
N ARG A 26 11.07 -16.06 3.62
CA ARG A 26 11.70 -17.20 4.31
C ARG A 26 12.91 -17.74 3.56
N HIS A 27 12.77 -17.91 2.26
CA HIS A 27 13.83 -18.43 1.38
C HIS A 27 14.09 -17.50 0.18
N LEU A 28 15.17 -17.77 -0.55
CA LEU A 28 15.59 -16.94 -1.68
C LEU A 28 14.50 -16.80 -2.74
N GLY A 29 13.81 -17.90 -3.08
CA GLY A 29 12.69 -17.89 -4.03
C GLY A 29 11.56 -16.92 -3.66
N GLU A 30 11.12 -16.88 -2.39
CA GLU A 30 10.11 -15.93 -1.94
C GLU A 30 10.59 -14.48 -2.02
N ARG A 31 11.86 -14.21 -1.66
CA ARG A 31 12.43 -12.86 -1.79
C ARG A 31 12.43 -12.38 -3.23
N ILE A 32 12.87 -13.24 -4.15
CA ILE A 32 12.86 -12.93 -5.59
C ILE A 32 11.41 -12.68 -6.03
N ALA A 33 10.47 -13.54 -5.66
CA ALA A 33 9.07 -13.37 -6.00
C ALA A 33 8.52 -12.03 -5.47
N ASN A 34 8.72 -11.72 -4.19
CA ASN A 34 8.23 -10.49 -3.58
C ASN A 34 8.81 -9.24 -4.26
N VAL A 35 10.11 -9.22 -4.57
CA VAL A 35 10.72 -8.11 -5.32
C VAL A 35 10.13 -7.98 -6.71
N LEU A 36 9.97 -9.09 -7.45
CA LEU A 36 9.40 -9.07 -8.79
C LEU A 36 7.95 -8.59 -8.78
N THR A 37 7.16 -9.01 -7.79
CA THR A 37 5.75 -8.61 -7.66
C THR A 37 5.59 -7.18 -7.11
N SER A 38 6.64 -6.53 -6.63
CA SER A 38 6.66 -5.08 -6.32
C SER A 38 6.81 -4.20 -7.57
N ILE A 39 7.42 -4.69 -8.65
CA ILE A 39 7.66 -3.93 -9.90
C ILE A 39 6.36 -3.43 -10.56
N PRO A 40 5.27 -4.22 -10.62
CA PRO A 40 3.99 -3.75 -11.14
C PRO A 40 3.52 -2.40 -10.58
N PHE A 41 3.76 -2.08 -9.29
CA PHE A 41 3.38 -0.77 -8.74
C PHE A 41 4.10 0.40 -9.41
N ILE A 42 5.37 0.19 -9.84
CA ILE A 42 6.13 1.18 -10.60
C ILE A 42 5.48 1.38 -11.98
N ALA A 43 5.17 0.30 -12.67
CA ALA A 43 4.52 0.36 -13.98
C ALA A 43 3.15 1.06 -13.89
N VAL A 44 2.34 0.71 -12.90
CA VAL A 44 1.04 1.34 -12.62
C VAL A 44 1.20 2.84 -12.32
N GLY A 45 2.23 3.24 -11.58
CA GLY A 45 2.53 4.66 -11.31
C GLY A 45 3.05 5.44 -12.51
N ILE A 46 3.78 4.79 -13.43
CA ILE A 46 4.20 5.39 -14.70
C ILE A 46 2.98 5.64 -15.60
N GLN A 47 2.05 4.68 -15.65
CA GLN A 47 0.84 4.74 -16.48
C GLN A 47 -0.30 5.58 -15.87
N ALA A 48 -0.20 5.95 -14.58
CA ALA A 48 -1.24 6.71 -13.90
C ALA A 48 -1.44 8.12 -14.52
N PRO A 49 -2.68 8.64 -14.60
CA PRO A 49 -2.95 9.99 -15.11
C PRO A 49 -2.16 11.09 -14.38
N ARG A 50 -1.67 12.09 -15.12
CA ARG A 50 -0.85 13.21 -14.60
C ARG A 50 -1.44 14.60 -14.85
N LYS A 51 -2.78 14.67 -14.91
CA LYS A 51 -3.55 15.85 -15.31
C LYS A 51 -3.32 17.10 -14.43
N ASN A 52 -3.05 16.91 -13.14
CA ASN A 52 -2.79 17.99 -12.18
C ASN A 52 -1.77 17.55 -11.11
N LEU A 53 -1.41 18.46 -10.20
CA LEU A 53 -0.43 18.20 -9.14
C LEU A 53 -0.84 17.01 -8.25
N ASN A 54 -2.11 16.90 -7.86
CA ASN A 54 -2.56 15.81 -6.99
C ASN A 54 -2.44 14.46 -7.71
N CYS A 55 -2.81 14.38 -8.98
CA CYS A 55 -2.63 13.16 -9.77
C CYS A 55 -1.14 12.81 -9.96
N LYS A 56 -0.27 13.82 -10.16
CA LYS A 56 1.19 13.60 -10.23
C LYS A 56 1.75 13.07 -8.90
N MET A 57 1.31 13.62 -7.76
CA MET A 57 1.71 13.13 -6.45
C MET A 57 1.27 11.68 -6.24
N TYR A 58 0.04 11.33 -6.61
CA TYR A 58 -0.44 9.95 -6.57
C TYR A 58 0.39 9.03 -7.47
N ALA A 59 0.59 9.38 -8.74
CA ALA A 59 1.40 8.61 -9.68
C ALA A 59 2.82 8.35 -9.14
N ASN A 60 3.47 9.38 -8.60
CA ASN A 60 4.81 9.26 -8.01
C ASN A 60 4.80 8.44 -6.71
N SER A 61 3.74 8.54 -5.91
CA SER A 61 3.62 7.75 -4.67
C SER A 61 3.53 6.26 -4.96
N LEU A 62 2.88 5.84 -6.06
CA LEU A 62 2.84 4.44 -6.50
C LEU A 62 4.21 3.91 -6.93
N ILE A 63 4.98 4.73 -7.65
CA ILE A 63 6.38 4.41 -7.96
C ILE A 63 7.16 4.24 -6.65
N GLY A 64 6.93 5.13 -5.68
CA GLY A 64 7.52 5.05 -4.35
C GLY A 64 7.14 3.77 -3.59
N VAL A 65 5.90 3.28 -3.71
CA VAL A 65 5.48 1.98 -3.15
C VAL A 65 6.32 0.85 -3.74
N GLY A 66 6.42 0.77 -5.08
CA GLY A 66 7.19 -0.28 -5.73
C GLY A 66 8.67 -0.25 -5.34
N ILE A 67 9.27 0.94 -5.25
CA ILE A 67 10.66 1.10 -4.80
C ILE A 67 10.83 0.70 -3.32
N ALA A 68 9.97 1.21 -2.43
CA ALA A 68 10.07 0.95 -0.99
C ALA A 68 9.88 -0.53 -0.67
N SER A 69 8.89 -1.17 -1.29
CA SER A 69 8.64 -2.61 -1.20
C SER A 69 9.83 -3.42 -1.72
N SER A 70 10.37 -3.08 -2.89
CA SER A 70 11.56 -3.75 -3.44
C SER A 70 12.78 -3.67 -2.51
N LEU A 71 13.02 -2.50 -1.93
CA LEU A 71 14.10 -2.30 -0.96
C LEU A 71 13.86 -3.09 0.33
N TYR A 72 12.62 -3.13 0.82
CA TYR A 72 12.24 -3.92 1.98
C TYR A 72 12.53 -5.41 1.77
N HIS A 73 12.03 -6.00 0.68
CA HIS A 73 12.22 -7.42 0.39
C HIS A 73 13.66 -7.80 0.03
N SER A 74 14.43 -6.86 -0.49
CA SER A 74 15.87 -7.05 -0.75
C SER A 74 16.74 -6.93 0.50
N SER A 75 16.21 -6.35 1.59
CA SER A 75 17.00 -6.03 2.78
C SER A 75 17.08 -7.15 3.82
N LYS A 76 18.10 -7.06 4.69
CA LYS A 76 18.35 -8.00 5.79
C LYS A 76 18.71 -7.27 7.08
N GLY A 77 18.68 -8.00 8.19
CA GLY A 77 19.17 -7.51 9.48
C GLY A 77 18.39 -6.30 10.02
N ARG A 78 19.11 -5.29 10.53
CA ARG A 78 18.49 -4.11 11.17
C ARG A 78 17.78 -3.19 10.18
N TRP A 79 18.34 -3.02 8.97
CA TRP A 79 17.78 -2.16 7.92
C TRP A 79 16.38 -2.57 7.50
N ARG A 80 16.11 -3.89 7.50
CA ARG A 80 14.80 -4.44 7.15
C ARG A 80 13.65 -3.85 7.94
N LYS A 81 13.86 -3.51 9.22
CA LYS A 81 12.81 -2.97 10.07
C LYS A 81 12.41 -1.55 9.66
N TYR A 82 13.39 -0.74 9.25
CA TYR A 82 13.16 0.63 8.77
C TYR A 82 12.56 0.63 7.37
N LEU A 83 13.04 -0.25 6.50
CA LEU A 83 12.51 -0.38 5.14
C LEU A 83 11.09 -0.94 5.12
N ARG A 84 10.75 -1.86 6.04
CA ARG A 84 9.36 -2.29 6.26
C ARG A 84 8.46 -1.14 6.67
N TRP A 85 8.93 -0.30 7.60
CA TRP A 85 8.17 0.88 8.02
C TRP A 85 8.00 1.86 6.85
N ALA A 86 9.05 2.09 6.06
CA ALA A 86 8.99 2.94 4.88
C ALA A 86 8.01 2.40 3.84
N ASP A 87 7.99 1.09 3.61
CA ASP A 87 7.07 0.42 2.68
C ASP A 87 5.60 0.64 3.07
N TYR A 88 5.20 0.29 4.30
CA TYR A 88 3.84 0.54 4.77
C TYR A 88 3.47 2.02 4.78
N THR A 89 4.42 2.90 5.13
CA THR A 89 4.19 4.35 5.11
C THR A 89 3.99 4.85 3.68
N MET A 90 4.70 4.29 2.69
CA MET A 90 4.50 4.62 1.28
C MET A 90 3.17 4.11 0.74
N ILE A 91 2.73 2.90 1.13
CA ILE A 91 1.39 2.39 0.81
C ILE A 91 0.33 3.37 1.33
N ALA A 92 0.43 3.74 2.60
CA ALA A 92 -0.48 4.70 3.21
C ALA A 92 -0.43 6.07 2.52
N THR A 93 0.76 6.56 2.19
CA THR A 93 0.94 7.81 1.45
C THR A 93 0.24 7.75 0.09
N ALA A 94 0.33 6.63 -0.63
CA ALA A 94 -0.35 6.46 -1.91
C ALA A 94 -1.87 6.52 -1.78
N THR A 95 -2.46 5.91 -0.73
CA THR A 95 -3.90 6.01 -0.48
C THR A 95 -4.35 7.44 -0.17
N VAL A 96 -3.55 8.19 0.61
CA VAL A 96 -3.78 9.61 0.90
C VAL A 96 -3.74 10.43 -0.39
N CYS A 97 -2.70 10.25 -1.21
CA CYS A 97 -2.56 10.94 -2.49
C CYS A 97 -3.71 10.62 -3.45
N LEU A 98 -4.13 9.37 -3.55
CA LEU A 98 -5.26 8.96 -4.38
C LEU A 98 -6.55 9.65 -3.94
N SER A 99 -6.89 9.57 -2.66
CA SER A 99 -8.11 10.21 -2.14
C SER A 99 -8.12 11.72 -2.38
N ARG A 100 -6.95 12.39 -2.32
CA ARG A 100 -6.77 13.81 -2.63
C ARG A 100 -6.90 14.11 -4.12
N ALA A 101 -6.46 13.20 -4.98
CA ALA A 101 -6.63 13.34 -6.42
C ALA A 101 -8.10 13.14 -6.85
N LEU A 102 -8.88 12.35 -6.10
CA LEU A 102 -10.28 12.04 -6.39
C LEU A 102 -11.28 13.10 -5.96
N ARG A 103 -10.93 13.97 -5.01
CA ARG A 103 -11.87 14.92 -4.41
C ARG A 103 -11.27 16.31 -4.30
N GLU A 104 -12.04 17.32 -4.70
CA GLU A 104 -11.73 18.71 -4.36
C GLU A 104 -12.01 19.03 -2.89
N GLU A 105 -12.94 18.31 -2.25
CA GLU A 105 -13.44 18.59 -0.89
C GLU A 105 -12.91 17.65 0.20
N ASN A 106 -11.68 17.11 0.09
CA ASN A 106 -11.12 16.46 1.29
C ASN A 106 -10.96 17.51 2.38
N PRO A 107 -11.52 17.32 3.59
CA PRO A 107 -11.38 18.30 4.65
C PRO A 107 -9.88 18.45 4.93
N LYS A 108 -9.37 19.70 4.81
CA LYS A 108 -7.94 20.01 5.02
C LYS A 108 -7.44 19.44 6.35
N LEU A 109 -8.31 19.39 7.35
CA LEU A 109 -8.08 18.76 8.64
C LEU A 109 -7.79 17.25 8.54
N LEU A 110 -8.55 16.50 7.76
CA LEU A 110 -8.30 15.07 7.54
C LEU A 110 -6.97 14.86 6.84
N MET A 111 -6.66 15.66 5.82
CA MET A 111 -5.36 15.55 5.14
C MET A 111 -4.19 15.86 6.08
N ALA A 112 -4.33 16.88 6.93
CA ALA A 112 -3.32 17.22 7.94
C ALA A 112 -3.20 16.13 9.01
N ALA A 113 -4.32 15.63 9.54
CA ALA A 113 -4.34 14.54 10.52
C ALA A 113 -3.70 13.27 9.94
N SER A 114 -4.05 12.89 8.71
CA SER A 114 -3.45 11.76 8.03
C SER A 114 -1.95 11.96 7.83
N ALA A 115 -1.49 13.15 7.43
CA ALA A 115 -0.06 13.42 7.30
C ALA A 115 0.70 13.25 8.63
N LEU A 116 0.11 13.68 9.75
CA LEU A 116 0.68 13.48 11.10
C LEU A 116 0.64 12.02 11.54
N CYS A 117 -0.40 11.29 11.16
CA CYS A 117 -0.59 9.88 11.53
C CYS A 117 0.16 8.90 10.63
N LEU A 118 0.55 9.27 9.40
CA LEU A 118 1.30 8.42 8.45
C LEU A 118 2.49 7.68 9.10
N PRO A 119 3.42 8.36 9.81
CA PRO A 119 4.57 7.69 10.40
C PRO A 119 4.22 6.82 11.63
N ILE A 120 3.00 6.96 12.18
CA ILE A 120 2.57 6.39 13.47
C ILE A 120 1.62 5.20 13.28
N GLN A 121 0.63 5.33 12.40
CA GLN A 121 -0.40 4.33 12.13
C GLN A 121 -0.73 4.26 10.63
N PRO A 122 0.23 3.86 9.78
CA PRO A 122 0.02 3.84 8.33
C PRO A 122 -1.13 2.90 7.91
N LEU A 123 -1.39 1.80 8.63
CA LEU A 123 -2.53 0.92 8.33
C LEU A 123 -3.89 1.62 8.51
N MET A 124 -4.09 2.32 9.65
CA MET A 124 -5.35 3.01 9.90
C MET A 124 -5.59 4.12 8.89
N VAL A 125 -4.53 4.88 8.55
CA VAL A 125 -4.58 5.88 7.49
C VAL A 125 -4.99 5.22 6.16
N SER A 126 -4.37 4.10 5.80
CA SER A 126 -4.69 3.35 4.58
C SER A 126 -6.14 2.89 4.53
N VAL A 127 -6.67 2.35 5.64
CA VAL A 127 -8.07 1.88 5.74
C VAL A 127 -9.04 3.05 5.50
N VAL A 128 -8.83 4.19 6.16
CA VAL A 128 -9.70 5.37 6.02
C VAL A 128 -9.71 5.87 4.58
N HIS A 129 -8.54 6.11 3.99
CA HIS A 129 -8.45 6.66 2.65
C HIS A 129 -8.86 5.68 1.55
N THR A 130 -8.64 4.37 1.75
CA THR A 130 -9.14 3.33 0.84
C THR A 130 -10.66 3.23 0.91
N GLY A 131 -11.27 3.28 2.09
CA GLY A 131 -12.73 3.31 2.23
C GLY A 131 -13.36 4.53 1.55
N MET A 132 -12.74 5.71 1.68
CA MET A 132 -13.19 6.91 0.98
C MET A 132 -13.10 6.79 -0.55
N MET A 133 -12.02 6.19 -1.04
CA MET A 133 -11.83 5.90 -2.47
C MET A 133 -12.88 4.91 -2.97
N GLU A 134 -13.14 3.83 -2.23
CA GLU A 134 -14.13 2.82 -2.61
C GLU A 134 -15.55 3.41 -2.69
N VAL A 135 -15.93 4.28 -1.74
CA VAL A 135 -17.20 5.02 -1.81
C VAL A 135 -17.26 5.91 -3.06
N ALA A 136 -16.15 6.57 -3.42
CA ALA A 136 -16.08 7.37 -4.64
C ALA A 136 -16.17 6.51 -5.91
N PHE A 137 -15.50 5.35 -5.91
CA PHE A 137 -15.54 4.38 -7.01
C PHE A 137 -16.96 3.87 -7.21
N ALA A 138 -17.58 3.33 -6.17
CA ALA A 138 -18.94 2.79 -6.22
C ALA A 138 -19.96 3.83 -6.71
N ARG A 139 -19.87 5.07 -6.23
CA ARG A 139 -20.75 6.17 -6.68
C ARG A 139 -20.62 6.48 -8.17
N ARG A 140 -19.40 6.44 -8.73
CA ARG A 140 -19.17 6.66 -10.17
C ARG A 140 -19.57 5.44 -11.00
N ALA A 141 -19.24 4.24 -10.54
CA ALA A 141 -19.56 2.97 -11.20
C ALA A 141 -21.08 2.73 -11.37
N VAL A 142 -21.92 3.30 -10.49
CA VAL A 142 -23.38 3.26 -10.67
C VAL A 142 -23.84 4.07 -11.88
N LYS A 143 -23.12 5.15 -12.24
CA LYS A 143 -23.49 6.07 -13.32
C LYS A 143 -22.84 5.73 -14.66
N ASP A 144 -21.73 5.00 -14.62
CA ASP A 144 -20.88 4.72 -15.78
C ASP A 144 -20.64 3.20 -15.93
N PRO A 145 -21.20 2.57 -16.97
CA PRO A 145 -21.04 1.14 -17.24
C PRO A 145 -19.58 0.69 -17.45
N GLU A 146 -18.71 1.54 -18.02
CA GLU A 146 -17.30 1.19 -18.21
C GLU A 146 -16.59 1.14 -16.86
N LEU A 147 -16.83 2.14 -16.00
CA LEU A 147 -16.29 2.15 -14.63
C LEU A 147 -16.84 1.00 -13.78
N LYS A 148 -18.04 0.50 -14.06
CA LYS A 148 -18.59 -0.67 -13.35
C LYS A 148 -17.75 -1.93 -13.57
N LEU A 149 -17.28 -2.18 -14.80
CA LEU A 149 -16.41 -3.32 -15.07
C LEU A 149 -15.07 -3.18 -14.34
N VAL A 150 -14.48 -1.98 -14.38
CA VAL A 150 -13.21 -1.69 -13.70
C VAL A 150 -13.36 -1.78 -12.18
N HIS A 151 -14.50 -1.35 -11.64
CA HIS A 151 -14.81 -1.47 -10.21
C HIS A 151 -14.92 -2.95 -9.78
N ASN A 152 -15.51 -3.81 -10.61
CA ASN A 152 -15.53 -5.25 -10.32
C ASN A 152 -14.12 -5.84 -10.26
N VAL A 153 -13.23 -5.45 -11.18
CA VAL A 153 -11.82 -5.85 -11.14
C VAL A 153 -11.16 -5.36 -9.85
N HIS A 154 -11.38 -4.10 -9.47
CA HIS A 154 -10.88 -3.55 -8.21
C HIS A 154 -11.37 -4.37 -7.00
N LYS A 155 -12.67 -4.61 -6.89
CA LYS A 155 -13.28 -5.37 -5.78
C LYS A 155 -12.74 -6.79 -5.66
N MET A 156 -12.69 -7.53 -6.77
CA MET A 156 -12.17 -8.89 -6.76
C MET A 156 -10.70 -8.92 -6.37
N SER A 157 -9.92 -7.98 -6.88
CA SER A 157 -8.51 -7.84 -6.54
C SER A 157 -8.30 -7.43 -5.08
N ALA A 158 -9.14 -6.54 -4.54
CA ALA A 158 -9.11 -6.14 -3.14
C ALA A 158 -9.51 -7.28 -2.19
N LEU A 159 -10.53 -8.07 -2.55
CA LEU A 159 -10.93 -9.26 -1.79
C LEU A 159 -9.83 -10.32 -1.79
N LEU A 160 -9.26 -10.64 -2.96
CA LEU A 160 -8.15 -11.58 -3.07
C LEU A 160 -6.91 -11.08 -2.32
N GLY A 161 -6.56 -9.80 -2.48
CA GLY A 161 -5.44 -9.18 -1.78
C GLY A 161 -5.63 -9.19 -0.26
N GLY A 162 -6.83 -8.88 0.23
CA GLY A 162 -7.16 -8.96 1.65
C GLY A 162 -7.11 -10.39 2.18
N ALA A 163 -7.60 -11.36 1.41
CA ALA A 163 -7.51 -12.78 1.76
C ALA A 163 -6.05 -13.24 1.84
N PHE A 164 -5.21 -12.90 0.87
CA PHE A 164 -3.77 -13.22 0.92
C PHE A 164 -3.06 -12.53 2.08
N PHE A 165 -3.38 -11.27 2.37
CA PHE A 165 -2.81 -10.55 3.50
C PHE A 165 -3.13 -11.22 4.84
N VAL A 166 -4.39 -11.63 5.05
CA VAL A 166 -4.79 -12.36 6.26
C VAL A 166 -4.18 -13.77 6.30
N ALA A 167 -4.15 -14.46 5.17
CA ALA A 167 -3.58 -15.80 5.08
C ALA A 167 -2.06 -15.81 5.34
N ASP A 168 -1.32 -14.78 4.92
CA ASP A 168 0.14 -14.65 5.17
C ASP A 168 0.45 -14.59 6.68
N ASP A 169 -0.50 -14.07 7.47
CA ASP A 169 -0.40 -14.04 8.94
C ASP A 169 -0.87 -15.34 9.60
N LEU A 170 -1.96 -15.94 9.13
CA LEU A 170 -2.54 -17.15 9.72
C LEU A 170 -1.80 -18.44 9.33
N PHE A 171 -1.22 -18.48 8.13
CA PHE A 171 -0.61 -19.67 7.54
C PHE A 171 0.80 -19.35 7.02
N PRO A 172 1.75 -19.04 7.93
CA PRO A 172 3.08 -18.57 7.55
C PRO A 172 3.94 -19.60 6.79
N ASP A 173 3.52 -20.88 6.80
CA ASP A 173 4.16 -21.99 6.07
C ASP A 173 3.74 -22.13 4.62
N ILE A 174 2.70 -21.42 4.18
CA ILE A 174 2.30 -21.43 2.77
C ILE A 174 3.16 -20.40 2.02
N PRO A 175 4.01 -20.83 1.07
CA PRO A 175 4.91 -19.92 0.39
C PRO A 175 4.15 -19.02 -0.59
N TYR A 176 4.75 -17.87 -0.91
CA TYR A 176 4.29 -16.93 -1.94
C TYR A 176 2.94 -16.22 -1.70
N LEU A 177 2.31 -16.36 -0.53
CA LEU A 177 1.09 -15.61 -0.19
C LEU A 177 1.29 -14.10 -0.29
N HIS A 178 2.41 -13.61 0.26
CA HIS A 178 2.81 -12.21 0.15
C HIS A 178 2.96 -11.72 -1.30
N ALA A 179 3.57 -12.54 -2.16
CA ALA A 179 3.72 -12.23 -3.58
C ALA A 179 2.36 -12.18 -4.29
N GLY A 180 1.43 -13.07 -3.92
CA GLY A 180 0.04 -13.05 -4.37
C GLY A 180 -0.69 -11.78 -3.94
N TRP A 181 -0.49 -11.34 -2.69
CA TRP A 181 -1.00 -10.07 -2.19
C TRP A 181 -0.50 -8.88 -3.02
N HIS A 182 0.80 -8.81 -3.32
CA HIS A 182 1.37 -7.75 -4.17
C HIS A 182 0.69 -7.68 -5.53
N LEU A 183 0.54 -8.81 -6.23
CA LEU A 183 -0.07 -8.84 -7.56
C LEU A 183 -1.53 -8.40 -7.52
N ALA A 184 -2.32 -8.94 -6.59
CA ALA A 184 -3.71 -8.56 -6.42
C ALA A 184 -3.84 -7.07 -6.09
N ALA A 185 -3.01 -6.55 -5.18
CA ALA A 185 -3.00 -5.13 -4.85
C ALA A 185 -2.60 -4.24 -6.04
N ALA A 186 -1.59 -4.63 -6.84
CA ALA A 186 -1.18 -3.88 -8.01
C ALA A 186 -2.29 -3.79 -9.07
N ILE A 187 -3.02 -4.89 -9.32
CA ILE A 187 -4.18 -4.91 -10.23
C ILE A 187 -5.29 -4.00 -9.68
N GLY A 188 -5.62 -4.16 -8.38
CA GLY A 188 -6.68 -3.37 -7.73
C GLY A 188 -6.38 -1.87 -7.75
N VAL A 189 -5.13 -1.47 -7.49
CA VAL A 189 -4.71 -0.07 -7.54
C VAL A 189 -4.62 0.45 -8.98
N GLY A 190 -4.20 -0.38 -9.93
CA GLY A 190 -4.25 -0.04 -11.36
C GLY A 190 -5.66 0.28 -11.84
N ALA A 191 -6.67 -0.48 -11.37
CA ALA A 191 -8.07 -0.20 -11.65
C ALA A 191 -8.50 1.20 -11.12
N CYS A 192 -7.94 1.67 -10.01
CA CYS A 192 -8.22 3.00 -9.47
C CYS A 192 -7.72 4.15 -10.36
N ASN A 193 -6.75 3.92 -11.25
CA ASN A 193 -6.27 4.96 -12.17
C ASN A 193 -7.39 5.47 -13.09
N LYS A 194 -8.36 4.62 -13.43
CA LYS A 194 -9.54 5.00 -14.24
C LYS A 194 -10.44 6.01 -13.54
N LEU A 195 -10.36 6.14 -12.22
CA LEU A 195 -11.06 7.20 -11.51
C LEU A 195 -10.40 8.58 -11.69
N LEU A 196 -9.16 8.64 -12.18
CA LEU A 196 -8.44 9.89 -12.43
C LEU A 196 -8.47 10.30 -13.92
N GLU A 197 -9.11 9.48 -14.74
CA GLU A 197 -9.55 9.83 -16.09
C GLU A 197 -10.86 10.61 -16.04
#